data_AF-A0A1F7G942-F1
#
_entry.id   AF-A0A1F7G942-F1
#
_cell.length_a   1.000
_cell.length_b   1.000
_cell.length_c   1.000
_cell.angle_alpha   90.00
_cell.angle_beta   90.00
_cell.angle_gamma   90.00
#
_symmetry.space_group_name_H-M   'P 1'
#
loop_
_entity.id
_entity.type
_entity.pdbx_description
1 polymer ?
#
loop_
_entity_poly.entity_id
_entity_poly.type
_entity_poly.pdbx_seq_one_letter_code
_entity_poly.pdbx_strand_id
1 'polypeptide(L)'
;MRKLLFILILTVFYFFSVFFVLADELADINHQLENLQRTFNDIKKAADTNEVALANLNKQLGQIKAKVADIEAQIDKKEIEVKQGEQILSYQKELLNERARSYYKNISKSTLSLITLLTAENLSTSLKNFVYQKSLVDEDRKTIIKVVTYVNNLEDKKVSLQSEKERLSTLKTDIDKQSQFLAGEVASARKYQGELQQKIAELTAKQQQLINQRLASLNIPRSAGTSARGCSDDRGVDPGFSPRLAFFTYGAPHRKGMNQYGAWGRAKDGQNEEQILQAYYPNMSLKKDYDQGVQISTTTGWSGSIEEYVKRIYEVPDSWTDNNMAVLKAQAVAARTYALNVTGNGSKQICTTEQCQVFQSDPKGDNWEQAVNATVGWVLMDGGGAGFTQYASTHGGYILNLGKFDGRVGNPGNFSELN
;
A
#
# COMPACT_ATOMS: atom_id res chain seq x y z
N MET A 1 -5.01 -63.05 4.80
CA MET A 1 -3.95 -62.39 5.61
C MET A 1 -3.09 -61.41 4.82
N ARG A 2 -2.62 -61.72 3.60
CA ARG A 2 -1.81 -60.78 2.77
C ARG A 2 -2.48 -59.45 2.38
N LYS A 3 -3.80 -59.42 2.18
CA LYS A 3 -4.53 -58.17 1.83
C LYS A 3 -4.76 -57.22 3.02
N LEU A 4 -4.84 -57.75 4.24
CA LEU A 4 -4.98 -56.95 5.47
C LEU A 4 -3.65 -56.30 5.87
N LEU A 5 -2.52 -56.96 5.62
CA LEU A 5 -1.19 -56.41 5.89
C LEU A 5 -0.86 -55.21 4.97
N PHE A 6 -1.30 -55.25 3.71
CA PHE A 6 -1.10 -54.16 2.75
C PHE A 6 -1.91 -52.90 3.09
N ILE A 7 -3.13 -53.08 3.61
CA ILE A 7 -3.98 -51.97 4.06
C ILE A 7 -3.40 -51.35 5.34
N LEU A 8 -2.86 -52.15 6.25
CA LEU A 8 -2.20 -51.66 7.47
C LEU A 8 -0.91 -50.88 7.17
N ILE A 9 -0.13 -51.29 6.16
CA ILE A 9 1.10 -50.58 5.74
C ILE A 9 0.74 -49.24 5.05
N LEU A 10 -0.34 -49.20 4.26
CA LEU A 10 -0.82 -47.96 3.63
C LEU A 10 -1.41 -46.97 4.63
N THR A 11 -2.09 -47.43 5.68
CA THR A 11 -2.62 -46.56 6.74
C THR A 11 -1.53 -46.05 7.70
N VAL A 12 -0.49 -46.85 7.96
CA VAL A 12 0.68 -46.40 8.74
C VAL A 12 1.52 -45.39 7.95
N PHE A 13 1.63 -45.52 6.61
CA PHE A 13 2.29 -44.51 5.77
C PHE A 13 1.51 -43.19 5.69
N TYR A 14 0.16 -43.24 5.74
CA TYR A 14 -0.67 -42.03 5.77
C TYR A 14 -0.59 -41.27 7.10
N PHE A 15 -0.31 -41.98 8.22
CA PHE A 15 -0.19 -41.37 9.55
C PHE A 15 1.22 -40.85 9.89
N PHE A 16 2.26 -41.19 9.12
CA PHE A 16 3.66 -40.79 9.38
C PHE A 16 4.25 -39.84 8.34
N SER A 17 3.41 -39.04 7.68
CA SER A 17 3.88 -37.86 6.93
C SER A 17 4.23 -36.72 7.89
N VAL A 18 5.21 -36.94 8.78
CA VAL A 18 5.85 -35.84 9.51
C VAL A 18 6.75 -35.16 8.48
N PHE A 19 6.22 -34.13 7.82
CA PHE A 19 7.03 -33.22 7.02
C PHE A 19 8.01 -32.55 7.97
N PHE A 20 9.26 -33.01 7.98
CA PHE A 20 10.35 -32.22 8.53
C PHE A 20 10.47 -30.97 7.67
N VAL A 21 9.86 -29.87 8.12
CA VAL A 21 10.11 -28.55 7.57
C VAL A 21 11.51 -28.16 8.00
N LEU A 22 12.45 -28.20 7.06
CA LEU A 22 13.78 -27.62 7.26
C LEU A 22 13.58 -26.14 7.62
N ALA A 23 14.29 -25.67 8.64
CA ALA A 23 14.19 -24.29 9.13
C ALA A 23 14.40 -23.25 8.02
N ASP A 24 15.19 -23.60 7.00
CA ASP A 24 15.68 -22.74 5.93
C ASP A 24 14.69 -22.44 4.79
N GLU A 25 13.59 -23.20 4.64
CA GLU A 25 12.72 -23.07 3.46
C GLU A 25 11.99 -21.71 3.40
N LEU A 26 11.55 -21.17 4.55
CA LEU A 26 10.89 -19.87 4.60
C LEU A 26 11.88 -18.72 4.34
N ALA A 27 13.12 -18.85 4.80
CA ALA A 27 14.18 -17.86 4.58
C ALA A 27 14.57 -17.80 3.11
N ASP A 28 14.74 -18.97 2.46
CA ASP A 28 15.00 -19.06 1.03
C ASP A 28 13.85 -18.46 0.19
N ILE A 29 12.59 -18.80 0.51
CA ILE A 29 11.43 -18.21 -0.18
C ILE A 29 11.38 -16.68 -0.01
N ASN A 30 11.70 -16.16 1.16
CA ASN A 30 11.77 -14.71 1.39
C ASN A 30 12.84 -14.07 0.49
N HIS A 31 14.02 -14.69 0.41
CA HIS A 31 15.14 -14.19 -0.39
C HIS A 31 14.83 -14.26 -1.89
N GLN A 32 14.14 -15.31 -2.34
CA GLN A 32 13.66 -15.43 -3.71
C GLN A 32 12.60 -14.37 -4.04
N LEU A 33 11.63 -14.14 -3.14
CA LEU A 33 10.61 -13.11 -3.31
C LEU A 33 11.22 -11.72 -3.42
N GLU A 34 12.19 -11.39 -2.56
CA GLU A 34 12.90 -10.11 -2.61
C GLU A 34 13.64 -9.92 -3.95
N ASN A 35 14.38 -10.94 -4.40
CA ASN A 35 15.09 -10.91 -5.67
C ASN A 35 14.14 -10.78 -6.87
N LEU A 36 13.01 -11.50 -6.86
CA LEU A 36 12.00 -11.43 -7.93
C LEU A 36 11.31 -10.06 -7.97
N GLN A 37 10.96 -9.50 -6.80
CA GLN A 37 10.35 -8.17 -6.70
C GLN A 37 11.32 -7.08 -7.19
N ARG A 38 12.60 -7.17 -6.82
CA ARG A 38 13.64 -6.27 -7.33
C ARG A 38 13.75 -6.35 -8.85
N THR A 39 13.88 -7.57 -9.38
CA THR A 39 13.97 -7.81 -10.84
C THR A 39 12.74 -7.30 -11.57
N PHE A 40 11.54 -7.53 -11.02
CA PHE A 40 10.28 -7.03 -11.59
C PHE A 40 10.28 -5.50 -11.68
N ASN A 41 10.71 -4.82 -10.61
CA ASN A 41 10.77 -3.35 -10.55
C ASN A 41 11.79 -2.77 -11.52
N ASP A 42 12.97 -3.38 -11.62
CA ASP A 42 14.03 -2.95 -12.55
C ASP A 42 13.56 -3.06 -14.00
N ILE A 43 12.95 -4.19 -14.36
CA ILE A 43 12.40 -4.41 -15.70
C ILE A 43 11.21 -3.47 -15.97
N LYS A 44 10.37 -3.21 -14.96
CA LYS A 44 9.28 -2.24 -15.07
C LYS A 44 9.80 -0.86 -15.45
N LYS A 45 10.83 -0.39 -14.72
CA LYS A 45 11.42 0.92 -14.94
C LYS A 45 12.03 1.03 -16.34
N ALA A 46 12.73 -0.01 -16.79
CA ALA A 46 13.28 -0.06 -18.15
C ALA A 46 12.18 -0.06 -19.22
N ALA A 47 11.13 -0.87 -19.06
CA ALA A 47 10.00 -0.94 -19.97
C ALA A 47 9.24 0.38 -20.06
N ASP A 48 8.95 1.03 -18.92
CA ASP A 48 8.28 2.33 -18.87
C ASP A 48 9.11 3.42 -19.60
N THR A 49 10.43 3.40 -19.43
CA THR A 49 11.36 4.33 -20.12
C THR A 49 11.32 4.12 -21.63
N ASN A 50 11.39 2.86 -22.06
CA ASN A 50 11.35 2.50 -23.47
C ASN A 50 9.99 2.82 -24.11
N GLU A 51 8.89 2.71 -23.37
CA GLU A 51 7.54 3.04 -23.83
C GLU A 51 7.38 4.55 -24.08
N VAL A 52 7.96 5.40 -23.23
CA VAL A 52 8.02 6.84 -23.45
C VAL A 52 8.87 7.18 -24.68
N ALA A 53 10.02 6.53 -24.85
CA ALA A 53 10.86 6.71 -26.02
C ALA A 53 10.14 6.29 -27.32
N LEU A 54 9.42 5.16 -27.28
CA LEU A 54 8.60 4.66 -28.38
C LEU A 54 7.50 5.65 -28.77
N ALA A 55 6.79 6.21 -27.78
CA ALA A 55 5.77 7.23 -28.03
C ALA A 55 6.35 8.48 -28.71
N ASN A 56 7.55 8.92 -28.30
CA ASN A 56 8.24 10.03 -28.93
C ASN A 56 8.68 9.73 -30.37
N LEU A 57 9.23 8.55 -30.63
CA LEU A 57 9.59 8.11 -31.99
C LEU A 57 8.37 8.06 -32.90
N ASN A 58 7.24 7.53 -32.41
CA ASN A 58 5.99 7.49 -33.18
C ASN A 58 5.45 8.89 -33.47
N LYS A 59 5.59 9.84 -32.53
CA LYS A 59 5.24 11.25 -32.75
C LYS A 59 6.13 11.89 -33.83
N GLN A 60 7.45 11.67 -33.76
CA GLN A 60 8.39 12.15 -34.78
C GLN A 60 8.07 11.55 -36.16
N LEU A 61 7.77 10.25 -36.22
CA LEU A 61 7.38 9.58 -37.45
C LEU A 61 6.10 10.19 -38.05
N GLY A 62 5.10 10.50 -37.21
CA GLY A 62 3.89 11.21 -37.63
C GLY A 62 4.18 12.59 -38.22
N GLN A 63 5.07 13.37 -37.57
CA GLN A 63 5.48 14.69 -38.07
C GLN A 63 6.25 14.61 -39.39
N ILE A 64 7.15 13.63 -39.54
CA ILE A 64 7.89 13.41 -40.79
C ILE A 64 6.93 13.00 -41.92
N LYS A 65 5.98 12.10 -41.66
CA LYS A 65 4.96 11.72 -42.65
C LYS A 65 4.16 12.94 -43.13
N ALA A 66 3.75 13.82 -42.22
CA ALA A 66 3.04 15.06 -42.57
C ALA A 66 3.90 16.01 -43.42
N LYS A 67 5.18 16.21 -43.05
CA LYS A 67 6.12 17.03 -43.84
C LYS A 67 6.36 16.48 -45.24
N VAL A 68 6.52 15.16 -45.36
CA VAL A 68 6.71 14.50 -46.67
C VAL A 68 5.49 14.72 -47.56
N ALA A 69 4.27 14.55 -47.02
CA ALA A 69 3.03 14.77 -47.77
C ALA A 69 2.88 16.24 -48.23
N ASP A 70 3.26 17.21 -47.37
CA ASP A 70 3.26 18.63 -47.73
C ASP A 70 4.27 18.94 -48.85
N ILE A 71 5.50 18.40 -48.75
CA ILE A 71 6.53 18.55 -49.79
C ILE A 71 6.05 17.93 -51.10
N GLU A 72 5.39 16.78 -51.08
CA GLU A 72 4.81 16.15 -52.26
C GLU A 72 3.78 17.07 -52.94
N ALA A 73 2.85 17.63 -52.18
CA ALA A 73 1.87 18.58 -52.71
C ALA A 73 2.54 19.85 -53.28
N GLN A 74 3.61 20.35 -52.65
CA GLN A 74 4.37 21.49 -53.16
C GLN A 74 5.12 21.17 -54.47
N ILE A 75 5.65 19.96 -54.62
CA ILE A 75 6.30 19.49 -55.85
C ILE A 75 5.26 19.41 -56.98
N ASP A 76 4.10 18.80 -56.73
CA ASP A 76 3.02 18.67 -57.71
C ASP A 76 2.53 20.05 -58.20
N LYS A 77 2.35 21.00 -57.27
CA LYS A 77 1.97 22.38 -57.61
C LYS A 77 3.01 23.05 -58.49
N LYS A 78 4.30 22.93 -58.15
CA LYS A 78 5.38 23.54 -58.95
C LYS A 78 5.51 22.91 -60.31
N GLU A 79 5.27 21.62 -60.44
CA GLU A 79 5.25 20.96 -61.75
C GLU A 79 4.17 21.53 -62.67
N ILE A 80 2.99 21.85 -62.12
CA ILE A 80 1.93 22.53 -62.87
C ILE A 80 2.37 23.96 -63.27
N GLU A 81 2.94 24.73 -62.33
CA GLU A 81 3.41 26.10 -62.59
C GLU A 81 4.53 26.14 -63.65
N VAL A 82 5.44 25.17 -63.64
CA VAL A 82 6.51 25.02 -64.65
C VAL A 82 5.89 24.74 -66.03
N LYS A 83 4.98 23.77 -66.14
CA LYS A 83 4.29 23.46 -67.41
C LYS A 83 3.55 24.68 -67.98
N GLN A 84 2.88 25.45 -67.13
CA GLN A 84 2.22 26.69 -67.55
C GLN A 84 3.24 27.74 -68.01
N GLY A 85 4.36 27.90 -67.30
CA GLY A 85 5.45 28.80 -67.69
C GLY A 85 6.08 28.43 -69.03
N GLU A 86 6.28 27.14 -69.30
CA GLU A 86 6.78 26.62 -70.58
C GLU A 86 5.81 26.91 -71.75
N GLN A 87 4.50 26.75 -71.54
CA GLN A 87 3.48 27.11 -72.53
C GLN A 87 3.51 28.60 -72.84
N ILE A 88 3.57 29.45 -71.81
CA ILE A 88 3.69 30.91 -71.98
C ILE A 88 4.97 31.25 -72.74
N LEU A 89 6.11 30.63 -72.39
CA LEU A 89 7.38 30.84 -73.07
C LEU A 89 7.30 30.48 -74.56
N SER A 90 6.66 29.36 -74.90
CA SER A 90 6.44 28.94 -76.29
C SER A 90 5.62 29.98 -77.06
N TYR A 91 4.51 30.44 -76.48
CA TYR A 91 3.67 31.47 -77.08
C TYR A 91 4.44 32.79 -77.29
N GLN A 92 5.19 33.25 -76.30
CA GLN A 92 5.99 34.47 -76.39
C GLN A 92 7.08 34.37 -77.48
N LYS A 93 7.69 33.19 -77.66
CA LYS A 93 8.64 32.92 -78.75
C LYS A 93 7.97 32.98 -80.12
N GLU A 94 6.81 32.35 -80.28
CA GLU A 94 6.04 32.41 -81.54
C GLU A 94 5.62 33.84 -81.89
N LEU A 95 5.11 34.58 -80.92
CA LEU A 95 4.72 35.98 -81.09
C LEU A 95 5.92 36.86 -81.51
N LEU A 96 7.07 36.68 -80.86
CA LEU A 96 8.31 37.37 -81.24
C LEU A 96 8.73 37.02 -82.67
N ASN A 97 8.67 35.73 -83.05
CA ASN A 97 9.01 35.27 -84.40
C ASN A 97 8.07 35.85 -85.46
N GLU A 98 6.76 35.88 -85.21
CA GLU A 98 5.79 36.49 -86.13
C GLU A 98 5.99 38.00 -86.26
N ARG A 99 6.26 38.70 -85.15
CA ARG A 99 6.59 40.14 -85.17
C ARG A 99 7.89 40.41 -85.95
N ALA A 100 8.93 39.60 -85.73
CA ALA A 100 10.20 39.69 -86.45
C ALA A 100 10.02 39.40 -87.95
N ARG A 101 9.21 38.40 -88.30
CA ARG A 101 8.88 38.05 -89.69
C ARG A 101 8.06 39.13 -90.37
N SER A 102 7.07 39.70 -89.70
CA SER A 102 6.26 40.82 -90.19
C SER A 102 7.14 42.06 -90.43
N TYR A 103 8.02 42.37 -89.48
CA TYR A 103 9.03 43.42 -89.64
C TYR A 103 9.91 43.17 -90.87
N TYR A 104 10.48 41.97 -91.01
CA TYR A 104 11.33 41.60 -92.14
C TYR A 104 10.59 41.64 -93.49
N LYS A 105 9.33 41.20 -93.56
CA LYS A 105 8.52 41.31 -94.79
C LYS A 105 8.25 42.78 -95.14
N ASN A 106 7.96 43.61 -94.14
CA ASN A 106 7.64 45.01 -94.33
C ASN A 106 8.88 45.90 -94.56
N ILE A 107 10.09 45.44 -94.22
CA ILE A 107 11.35 46.15 -94.51
C ILE A 107 11.64 46.26 -96.02
N SER A 108 11.06 45.35 -96.82
CA SER A 108 11.15 45.41 -98.29
C SER A 108 10.17 46.41 -98.91
N LYS A 109 9.09 46.76 -98.20
CA LYS A 109 8.04 47.69 -98.64
C LYS A 109 8.23 49.11 -98.08
N SER A 110 8.80 49.19 -96.89
CA SER A 110 9.30 50.41 -96.27
C SER A 110 10.81 50.30 -96.32
N THR A 111 11.43 50.85 -97.36
CA THR A 111 12.88 51.02 -97.44
C THR A 111 13.35 51.65 -96.13
N LEU A 112 13.94 50.84 -95.25
CA LEU A 112 14.75 51.28 -94.12
C LEU A 112 16.19 50.95 -94.51
N SER A 113 16.60 51.55 -95.61
CA SER A 113 18.00 51.89 -95.75
C SER A 113 18.26 53.08 -94.82
N LEU A 114 19.44 53.17 -94.22
CA LEU A 114 19.88 54.40 -93.54
C LEU A 114 19.69 55.63 -94.46
N ILE A 115 19.71 55.40 -95.78
CA ILE A 115 19.43 56.36 -96.84
C ILE A 115 17.98 56.86 -96.82
N THR A 116 16.99 56.02 -96.51
CA THR A 116 15.57 56.40 -96.51
C THR A 116 15.16 57.14 -95.23
N LEU A 117 15.85 56.87 -94.12
CA LEU A 117 15.76 57.71 -92.92
C LEU A 117 16.28 59.12 -93.22
N LEU A 118 17.33 59.25 -94.05
CA LEU A 118 17.92 60.53 -94.45
C LEU A 118 17.13 61.27 -95.55
N THR A 119 16.23 60.60 -96.29
CA THR A 119 15.49 61.17 -97.43
C THR A 119 13.96 61.22 -97.25
N ALA A 120 13.42 60.89 -96.08
CA ALA A 120 11.97 60.88 -95.86
C ALA A 120 11.40 62.31 -95.70
N GLU A 121 10.31 62.62 -96.40
CA GLU A 121 9.59 63.92 -96.30
C GLU A 121 9.02 64.20 -94.89
N ASN A 122 8.95 63.19 -94.01
CA ASN A 122 8.56 63.31 -92.61
C ASN A 122 9.43 62.42 -91.70
N LEU A 123 10.72 62.77 -91.56
CA LEU A 123 11.72 62.11 -90.70
C LEU A 123 11.19 61.77 -89.28
N SER A 124 10.37 62.66 -88.70
CA SER A 124 9.76 62.47 -87.38
C SER A 124 8.90 61.19 -87.30
N THR A 125 8.07 60.91 -88.31
CA THR A 125 7.16 59.75 -88.33
C THR A 125 7.93 58.45 -88.52
N SER A 126 8.94 58.43 -89.39
CA SER A 126 9.78 57.24 -89.62
C SER A 126 10.63 56.89 -88.41
N LEU A 127 11.23 57.89 -87.74
CA LEU A 127 11.98 57.69 -86.51
C LEU A 127 11.06 57.19 -85.37
N LYS A 128 9.86 57.76 -85.24
CA LYS A 128 8.85 57.31 -84.26
C LYS A 128 8.46 55.84 -84.47
N ASN A 129 8.25 55.42 -85.73
CA ASN A 129 7.91 54.02 -86.06
C ASN A 129 9.07 53.05 -85.77
N PHE A 130 10.31 53.44 -86.10
CA PHE A 130 11.49 52.63 -85.79
C PHE A 130 11.71 52.47 -84.27
N VAL A 131 11.63 53.57 -83.52
CA VAL A 131 11.76 53.56 -82.05
C VAL A 131 10.64 52.73 -81.42
N TYR A 132 9.41 52.84 -81.92
CA TYR A 132 8.28 52.03 -81.45
C TYR A 132 8.52 50.53 -81.66
N GLN A 133 8.97 50.12 -82.86
CA GLN A 133 9.26 48.72 -83.15
C GLN A 133 10.46 48.17 -82.34
N LYS A 134 11.51 48.97 -82.17
CA LYS A 134 12.66 48.60 -81.33
C LYS A 134 12.24 48.43 -79.87
N SER A 135 11.43 49.36 -79.35
CA SER A 135 10.89 49.31 -77.99
C SER A 135 10.02 48.07 -77.76
N LEU A 136 9.16 47.72 -78.73
CA LEU A 136 8.34 46.50 -78.67
C LEU A 136 9.20 45.22 -78.60
N VAL A 137 10.23 45.11 -79.45
CA VAL A 137 11.14 43.94 -79.42
C VAL A 137 11.92 43.86 -78.10
N ASP A 138 12.35 45.02 -77.57
CA ASP A 138 13.04 45.07 -76.28
C ASP A 138 12.11 44.67 -75.12
N GLU A 139 10.84 45.03 -75.17
CA GLU A 139 9.84 44.65 -74.18
C GLU A 139 9.48 43.16 -74.25
N ASP A 140 9.36 42.60 -75.45
CA ASP A 140 9.17 41.16 -75.66
C ASP A 140 10.38 40.36 -75.13
N ARG A 141 11.60 40.83 -75.43
CA ARG A 141 12.84 40.22 -74.89
C ARG A 141 12.85 40.26 -73.37
N LYS A 142 12.50 41.39 -72.75
CA LYS A 142 12.40 41.49 -71.27
C LYS A 142 11.36 40.53 -70.71
N THR A 143 10.21 40.40 -71.37
CA THR A 143 9.14 39.48 -70.96
C THR A 143 9.60 38.04 -71.02
N ILE A 144 10.26 37.63 -72.10
CA ILE A 144 10.86 36.29 -72.25
C ILE A 144 11.89 36.04 -71.14
N ILE A 145 12.79 36.98 -70.88
CA ILE A 145 13.80 36.83 -69.81
C ILE A 145 13.11 36.66 -68.45
N LYS A 146 12.07 37.46 -68.15
CA LYS A 146 11.30 37.32 -66.90
C LYS A 146 10.68 35.94 -66.77
N VAL A 147 10.05 35.42 -67.83
CA VAL A 147 9.42 34.09 -67.85
C VAL A 147 10.47 32.99 -67.68
N VAL A 148 11.59 33.05 -68.40
CA VAL A 148 12.69 32.08 -68.29
C VAL A 148 13.26 32.06 -66.88
N THR A 149 13.56 33.24 -66.31
CA THR A 149 14.07 33.34 -64.94
C THR A 149 13.06 32.80 -63.92
N TYR A 150 11.76 33.08 -64.10
CA TYR A 150 10.71 32.54 -63.24
C TYR A 150 10.64 31.01 -63.31
N VAL A 151 10.63 30.43 -64.52
CA VAL A 151 10.60 28.97 -64.72
C VAL A 151 11.85 28.31 -64.13
N ASN A 152 13.04 28.85 -64.37
CA ASN A 152 14.28 28.33 -63.79
C ASN A 152 14.25 28.33 -62.26
N ASN A 153 13.79 29.42 -61.63
CA ASN A 153 13.67 29.49 -60.17
C ASN A 153 12.68 28.45 -59.61
N LEU A 154 11.58 28.18 -60.33
CA LEU A 154 10.64 27.13 -59.94
C LEU A 154 11.28 25.75 -60.03
N GLU A 155 12.02 25.47 -61.10
CA GLU A 155 12.69 24.20 -61.31
C GLU A 155 13.78 23.94 -60.25
N ASP A 156 14.62 24.95 -59.96
CA ASP A 156 15.61 24.88 -58.88
C ASP A 156 14.97 24.57 -57.53
N LYS A 157 13.83 25.22 -57.25
CA LYS A 157 13.10 24.99 -55.99
C LYS A 157 12.43 23.62 -55.97
N LYS A 158 11.97 23.10 -57.11
CA LYS A 158 11.43 21.73 -57.24
C LYS A 158 12.52 20.70 -56.96
N VAL A 159 13.70 20.83 -57.57
CA VAL A 159 14.85 19.96 -57.33
C VAL A 159 15.26 19.97 -55.86
N SER A 160 15.31 21.15 -55.23
CA SER A 160 15.59 21.27 -53.79
C SER A 160 14.57 20.54 -52.92
N LEU A 161 13.27 20.67 -53.22
CA LEU A 161 12.20 19.97 -52.49
C LEU A 161 12.29 18.45 -52.68
N GLN A 162 12.65 18.00 -53.87
CA GLN A 162 12.80 16.58 -54.19
C GLN A 162 13.97 15.95 -53.41
N SER A 163 15.10 16.66 -53.30
CA SER A 163 16.21 16.25 -52.45
C SER A 163 15.82 16.20 -50.96
N GLU A 164 15.03 17.16 -50.48
CA GLU A 164 14.53 17.16 -49.10
C GLU A 164 13.59 15.97 -48.84
N LYS A 165 12.71 15.66 -49.79
CA LYS A 165 11.82 14.48 -49.74
C LYS A 165 12.61 13.18 -49.60
N GLU A 166 13.66 12.98 -50.41
CA GLU A 166 14.50 11.78 -50.34
C GLU A 166 15.20 11.62 -48.99
N ARG A 167 15.74 12.72 -48.45
CA ARG A 167 16.35 12.73 -47.11
C ARG A 167 15.35 12.37 -46.02
N LEU A 168 14.16 12.98 -46.06
CA LEU A 168 13.10 12.69 -45.08
C LEU A 168 12.55 11.27 -45.21
N SER A 169 12.49 10.72 -46.42
CA SER A 169 12.09 9.33 -46.65
C SER A 169 13.07 8.34 -46.04
N THR A 170 14.38 8.61 -46.17
CA THR A 170 15.44 7.80 -45.54
C THR A 170 15.34 7.86 -44.01
N LEU A 171 15.21 9.06 -43.45
CA LEU A 171 15.04 9.25 -42.01
C LEU A 171 13.77 8.58 -41.47
N LYS A 172 12.67 8.62 -42.23
CA LYS A 172 11.42 7.92 -41.90
C LYS A 172 11.67 6.42 -41.75
N THR A 173 12.40 5.80 -42.69
CA THR A 173 12.70 4.36 -42.64
C THR A 173 13.55 4.00 -41.43
N ASP A 174 14.54 4.80 -41.07
CA ASP A 174 15.39 4.53 -39.91
C ASP A 174 14.63 4.67 -38.58
N ILE A 175 13.81 5.72 -38.45
CA ILE A 175 12.95 5.91 -37.27
C ILE A 175 11.90 4.78 -37.17
N ASP A 176 11.33 4.35 -38.30
CA ASP A 176 10.36 3.24 -38.32
C ASP A 176 11.00 1.93 -37.85
N LYS A 177 12.22 1.61 -38.30
CA LYS A 177 12.99 0.45 -37.82
C LYS A 177 13.27 0.52 -36.32
N GLN A 178 13.71 1.68 -35.83
CA GLN A 178 13.97 1.89 -34.39
C GLN A 178 12.68 1.74 -33.56
N SER A 179 11.57 2.29 -34.04
CA SER A 179 10.25 2.17 -33.39
C SER A 179 9.79 0.71 -33.32
N GLN A 180 9.91 -0.05 -34.41
CA GLN A 180 9.54 -1.46 -34.44
C GLN A 180 10.39 -2.32 -33.50
N PHE A 181 11.71 -2.10 -33.50
CA PHE A 181 12.62 -2.79 -32.58
C PHE A 181 12.24 -2.51 -31.12
N LEU A 182 12.07 -1.23 -30.78
CA LEU A 182 11.74 -0.82 -29.42
C LEU A 182 10.36 -1.33 -28.98
N ALA A 183 9.38 -1.37 -29.88
CA ALA A 183 8.07 -1.97 -29.62
C ALA A 183 8.17 -3.46 -29.29
N GLY A 184 9.03 -4.21 -30.00
CA GLY A 184 9.30 -5.62 -29.71
C GLY A 184 9.96 -5.85 -28.35
N GLU A 185 10.93 -5.02 -27.99
CA GLU A 185 11.59 -5.05 -26.68
C GLU A 185 10.63 -4.74 -25.54
N VAL A 186 9.79 -3.69 -25.69
CA VAL A 186 8.75 -3.35 -24.70
C VAL A 186 7.76 -4.52 -24.54
N ALA A 187 7.28 -5.10 -25.64
CA ALA A 187 6.36 -6.24 -25.58
C ALA A 187 6.96 -7.45 -24.86
N SER A 188 8.22 -7.78 -25.17
CA SER A 188 8.96 -8.89 -24.55
C SER A 188 9.17 -8.64 -23.05
N ALA A 189 9.54 -7.42 -22.67
CA ALA A 189 9.68 -7.03 -21.27
C ALA A 189 8.35 -7.17 -20.52
N ARG A 190 7.23 -6.65 -21.07
CA ARG A 190 5.89 -6.78 -20.45
C ARG A 190 5.45 -8.23 -20.29
N LYS A 191 5.77 -9.10 -21.26
CA LYS A 191 5.49 -10.53 -21.16
C LYS A 191 6.26 -11.16 -19.99
N TYR A 192 7.56 -10.91 -19.90
CA TYR A 192 8.39 -11.44 -18.81
C TYR A 192 7.97 -10.88 -17.44
N GLN A 193 7.50 -9.64 -17.36
CA GLN A 193 6.89 -9.10 -16.14
C GLN A 193 5.67 -9.90 -15.69
N GLY A 194 4.82 -10.32 -16.63
CA GLY A 194 3.68 -11.19 -16.33
C GLY A 194 4.11 -12.53 -15.74
N GLU A 195 5.16 -13.14 -16.29
CA GLU A 195 5.73 -14.40 -15.78
C GLU A 195 6.34 -14.22 -14.38
N LEU A 196 7.06 -13.12 -14.13
CA LEU A 196 7.57 -12.79 -12.80
C LEU A 196 6.45 -12.58 -11.79
N GLN A 197 5.37 -11.89 -12.18
CA GLN A 197 4.23 -11.65 -11.29
C GLN A 197 3.53 -12.96 -10.89
N GLN A 198 3.41 -13.92 -11.82
CA GLN A 198 2.88 -15.25 -11.52
C GLN A 198 3.76 -15.99 -10.50
N LYS A 199 5.08 -15.99 -10.69
CA LYS A 199 6.03 -16.61 -9.74
C LYS A 199 5.99 -15.96 -8.36
N ILE A 200 5.89 -14.62 -8.31
CA ILE A 200 5.75 -13.89 -7.03
C ILE A 200 4.47 -14.33 -6.32
N ALA A 201 3.34 -14.44 -7.03
CA ALA A 201 2.08 -14.87 -6.43
C ALA A 201 2.17 -16.31 -5.90
N GLU A 202 2.78 -17.23 -6.66
CA GLU A 202 2.99 -18.61 -6.25
C GLU A 202 3.84 -18.72 -4.98
N LEU A 203 5.01 -18.07 -4.96
CA LEU A 203 5.90 -18.08 -3.81
C LEU A 203 5.28 -17.38 -2.58
N THR A 204 4.49 -16.33 -2.78
CA THR A 204 3.77 -15.65 -1.69
C THR A 204 2.70 -16.57 -1.09
N ALA A 205 1.96 -17.32 -1.91
CA ALA A 205 1.00 -18.30 -1.43
C ALA A 205 1.69 -19.42 -0.63
N LYS A 206 2.83 -19.92 -1.13
CA LYS A 206 3.64 -20.92 -0.44
C LYS A 206 4.19 -20.39 0.90
N GLN A 207 4.66 -19.14 0.93
CA GLN A 207 5.11 -18.47 2.15
C GLN A 207 3.99 -18.42 3.20
N GLN A 208 2.78 -17.99 2.84
CA GLN A 208 1.64 -17.95 3.75
C GLN A 208 1.24 -19.33 4.26
N GLN A 209 1.28 -20.35 3.39
CA GLN A 209 1.01 -21.72 3.78
C GLN A 209 2.01 -22.21 4.85
N LEU A 210 3.31 -21.96 4.66
CA LEU A 210 4.35 -22.34 5.64
C LEU A 210 4.19 -21.58 6.96
N ILE A 211 3.87 -20.28 6.93
CA ILE A 211 3.61 -19.50 8.14
C ILE A 211 2.40 -20.07 8.89
N ASN A 212 1.31 -20.37 8.19
CA ASN A 212 0.11 -20.95 8.81
C ASN A 212 0.39 -22.34 9.40
N GLN A 213 1.19 -23.17 8.74
CA GLN A 213 1.61 -24.46 9.27
C GLN A 213 2.47 -24.31 10.52
N ARG A 214 3.44 -23.39 10.52
CA ARG A 214 4.28 -23.09 11.70
C ARG A 214 3.42 -22.59 12.85
N LEU A 215 2.55 -21.60 12.63
CA LEU A 215 1.64 -21.09 13.67
C LEU A 215 0.68 -22.15 14.20
N ALA A 216 0.15 -23.02 13.34
CA ALA A 216 -0.71 -24.13 13.78
C ALA A 216 0.05 -25.15 14.65
N SER A 217 1.33 -25.37 14.38
CA SER A 217 2.17 -26.29 15.18
C SER A 217 2.44 -25.80 16.61
N LEU A 218 2.32 -24.50 16.86
CA LEU A 218 2.54 -23.92 18.19
C LEU A 218 1.38 -24.19 19.17
N ASN A 219 0.22 -24.61 18.67
CA ASN A 219 -0.99 -24.87 19.46
C ASN A 219 -1.41 -23.69 20.37
N ILE A 220 -1.13 -22.46 19.94
CA ILE A 220 -1.47 -21.24 20.69
C ILE A 220 -2.94 -20.86 20.40
N PRO A 221 -3.76 -20.52 21.42
CA PRO A 221 -5.12 -20.04 21.21
C PRO A 221 -5.16 -18.77 20.34
N ARG A 222 -5.72 -18.88 19.13
CA ARG A 222 -5.79 -17.76 18.16
C ARG A 222 -6.87 -16.71 18.48
N SER A 223 -7.70 -16.95 19.49
CA SER A 223 -8.66 -15.99 20.01
C SER A 223 -9.02 -16.32 21.46
N ALA A 224 -9.41 -15.30 22.23
CA ALA A 224 -9.92 -15.48 23.59
C ALA A 224 -11.16 -16.41 23.64
N GLY A 225 -12.01 -16.39 22.59
CA GLY A 225 -13.25 -17.17 22.52
C GLY A 225 -13.10 -18.64 22.06
N THR A 226 -11.97 -19.03 21.49
CA THR A 226 -11.70 -20.41 21.03
C THR A 226 -10.72 -21.17 21.92
N SER A 227 -10.28 -20.56 23.02
CA SER A 227 -9.45 -21.24 24.00
C SER A 227 -10.29 -22.30 24.74
N ALA A 228 -10.05 -23.56 24.42
CA ALA A 228 -10.50 -24.66 25.26
C ALA A 228 -9.75 -24.54 26.61
N ARG A 229 -10.37 -23.84 27.56
CA ARG A 229 -9.94 -23.70 28.97
C ARG A 229 -8.58 -23.04 29.18
N GLY A 230 -8.57 -21.71 29.24
CA GLY A 230 -7.58 -20.94 30.00
C GLY A 230 -6.63 -20.08 29.16
N CYS A 231 -6.11 -19.03 29.79
CA CYS A 231 -5.00 -18.24 29.26
C CYS A 231 -3.71 -19.08 29.38
N SER A 232 -3.05 -19.36 28.25
CA SER A 232 -1.71 -19.95 28.23
C SER A 232 -0.69 -18.84 28.05
N ASP A 233 0.36 -18.82 28.87
CA ASP A 233 1.50 -17.91 28.66
C ASP A 233 2.26 -18.36 27.39
N ASP A 234 2.30 -17.49 26.38
CA ASP A 234 2.92 -17.73 25.07
C ASP A 234 4.12 -16.81 24.81
N ARG A 235 4.52 -15.98 25.80
CA ARG A 235 5.62 -15.02 25.68
C ARG A 235 6.98 -15.66 25.38
N GLY A 236 7.16 -16.93 25.75
CA GLY A 236 8.38 -17.70 25.51
C GLY A 236 8.37 -18.59 24.25
N VAL A 237 7.30 -18.58 23.46
CA VAL A 237 7.14 -19.48 22.32
C VAL A 237 7.73 -18.85 21.05
N ASP A 238 8.73 -19.49 20.44
CA ASP A 238 9.31 -19.05 19.17
C ASP A 238 8.45 -19.56 18.00
N PRO A 239 7.85 -18.69 17.18
CA PRO A 239 7.06 -19.12 16.03
C PRO A 239 7.91 -19.65 14.86
N GLY A 240 9.23 -19.64 14.99
CA GLY A 240 10.17 -20.20 14.03
C GLY A 240 10.30 -19.34 12.77
N PHE A 241 9.93 -18.07 12.78
CA PHE A 241 10.13 -17.13 11.67
C PHE A 241 10.52 -15.73 12.16
N SER A 242 11.13 -14.95 11.26
CA SER A 242 11.59 -13.57 11.53
C SER A 242 11.40 -12.68 10.29
N PRO A 243 11.06 -11.38 10.44
CA PRO A 243 10.70 -10.70 11.69
C PRO A 243 9.33 -11.19 12.22
N ARG A 244 9.11 -11.05 13.53
CA ARG A 244 7.86 -11.45 14.21
C ARG A 244 7.30 -10.30 15.05
N LEU A 245 5.98 -10.22 15.10
CA LEU A 245 5.23 -9.26 15.91
C LEU A 245 4.24 -10.05 16.79
N ALA A 246 4.19 -9.73 18.08
CA ALA A 246 3.28 -10.33 19.03
C ALA A 246 2.33 -9.27 19.61
N PHE A 247 1.07 -9.64 19.79
CA PHE A 247 0.07 -8.83 20.47
C PHE A 247 -0.43 -9.60 21.69
N PHE A 248 -0.35 -8.97 22.86
CA PHE A 248 -0.82 -9.55 24.11
C PHE A 248 -2.08 -8.81 24.58
N THR A 249 -3.05 -9.55 25.10
CA THR A 249 -4.22 -8.98 25.77
C THR A 249 -4.38 -9.64 27.13
N TYR A 250 -4.74 -8.84 28.13
CA TYR A 250 -4.93 -9.30 29.52
C TYR A 250 -6.43 -9.52 29.84
N GLY A 251 -7.24 -9.76 28.81
CA GLY A 251 -8.71 -9.81 28.91
C GLY A 251 -9.36 -8.43 28.98
N ALA A 252 -10.60 -8.37 29.49
CA ALA A 252 -11.37 -7.13 29.70
C ALA A 252 -11.53 -6.80 31.20
N PRO A 253 -10.44 -6.47 31.93
CA PRO A 253 -10.55 -6.22 33.36
C PRO A 253 -11.17 -4.85 33.66
N HIS A 254 -11.88 -4.73 34.77
CA HIS A 254 -12.42 -3.44 35.22
C HIS A 254 -11.37 -2.53 35.89
N ARG A 255 -10.16 -3.05 36.17
CA ARG A 255 -8.98 -2.28 36.63
C ARG A 255 -9.21 -1.48 37.92
N LYS A 256 -10.04 -1.97 38.83
CA LYS A 256 -10.41 -1.25 40.05
C LYS A 256 -10.22 -2.16 41.27
N GLY A 257 -9.53 -1.62 42.27
CA GLY A 257 -9.28 -2.31 43.54
C GLY A 257 -8.22 -3.40 43.44
N MET A 258 -8.40 -4.50 44.17
CA MET A 258 -7.36 -5.53 44.32
C MET A 258 -7.18 -6.38 43.07
N ASN A 259 -5.94 -6.54 42.62
CA ASN A 259 -5.59 -7.61 41.69
C ASN A 259 -5.25 -8.86 42.50
N GLN A 260 -5.93 -9.98 42.26
CA GLN A 260 -5.70 -11.22 42.99
C GLN A 260 -4.28 -11.79 42.75
N TYR A 261 -3.83 -11.86 41.49
CA TYR A 261 -2.47 -12.31 41.17
C TYR A 261 -1.40 -11.32 41.66
N GLY A 262 -1.68 -10.02 41.61
CA GLY A 262 -0.80 -8.99 42.16
C GLY A 262 -0.66 -9.09 43.68
N ALA A 263 -1.77 -9.33 44.38
CA ALA A 263 -1.81 -9.56 45.82
C ALA A 263 -1.04 -10.83 46.20
N TRP A 264 -1.14 -11.89 45.41
CA TRP A 264 -0.33 -13.10 45.59
C TRP A 264 1.16 -12.82 45.37
N GLY A 265 1.52 -12.01 44.36
CA GLY A 265 2.89 -11.54 44.16
C GLY A 265 3.43 -10.80 45.38
N ARG A 266 2.63 -9.89 45.98
CA ARG A 266 3.00 -9.18 47.22
C ARG A 266 3.18 -10.12 48.42
N ALA A 267 2.32 -11.15 48.54
CA ALA A 267 2.46 -12.16 49.58
C ALA A 267 3.77 -12.96 49.42
N LYS A 268 4.14 -13.33 48.18
CA LYS A 268 5.45 -13.96 47.89
C LYS A 268 6.64 -13.08 48.25
N ASP A 269 6.48 -11.76 48.13
CA ASP A 269 7.50 -10.78 48.53
C ASP A 269 7.47 -10.50 50.05
N GLY A 270 6.71 -11.25 50.84
CA GLY A 270 6.68 -11.19 52.29
C GLY A 270 5.76 -10.13 52.89
N GLN A 271 4.91 -9.47 52.09
CA GLN A 271 3.91 -8.53 52.61
C GLN A 271 2.77 -9.29 53.31
N ASN A 272 2.40 -8.84 54.50
CA ASN A 272 1.26 -9.40 55.24
C ASN A 272 -0.08 -8.88 54.70
N GLU A 273 -1.18 -9.47 55.17
CA GLU A 273 -2.54 -9.15 54.74
C GLU A 273 -2.90 -7.66 54.89
N GLU A 274 -2.45 -7.01 55.96
CA GLU A 274 -2.72 -5.59 56.20
C GLU A 274 -1.97 -4.70 55.20
N GLN A 275 -0.70 -5.03 54.92
CA GLN A 275 0.10 -4.33 53.91
C GLN A 275 -0.47 -4.50 52.50
N ILE A 276 -0.96 -5.70 52.18
CA ILE A 276 -1.62 -5.98 50.90
C ILE A 276 -2.92 -5.16 50.80
N LEU A 277 -3.77 -5.18 51.83
CA LEU A 277 -5.00 -4.38 51.87
C LEU A 277 -4.70 -2.88 51.75
N GLN A 278 -3.72 -2.36 52.48
CA GLN A 278 -3.30 -0.96 52.41
C GLN A 278 -2.76 -0.58 51.02
N ALA A 279 -2.08 -1.50 50.33
CA ALA A 279 -1.57 -1.25 48.99
C ALA A 279 -2.70 -1.08 47.96
N TYR A 280 -3.76 -1.88 48.06
CA TYR A 280 -4.89 -1.86 47.12
C TYR A 280 -6.03 -0.91 47.51
N TYR A 281 -6.14 -0.57 48.78
CA TYR A 281 -7.21 0.28 49.34
C TYR A 281 -6.64 1.36 50.28
N PRO A 282 -5.72 2.22 49.80
CA PRO A 282 -4.91 3.09 50.66
C PRO A 282 -5.70 4.15 51.44
N ASN A 283 -6.92 4.46 50.99
CA ASN A 283 -7.79 5.47 51.59
C ASN A 283 -8.84 4.86 52.54
N MET A 284 -8.80 3.55 52.76
CA MET A 284 -9.72 2.85 53.68
C MET A 284 -8.99 2.49 54.98
N SER A 285 -9.72 2.47 56.09
CA SER A 285 -9.18 2.08 57.40
C SER A 285 -9.62 0.67 57.79
N LEU A 286 -8.71 -0.15 58.31
CA LEU A 286 -9.03 -1.51 58.72
C LEU A 286 -9.70 -1.51 60.11
N LYS A 287 -10.94 -1.99 60.18
CA LYS A 287 -11.66 -2.27 61.42
C LYS A 287 -11.67 -3.77 61.67
N LYS A 288 -11.35 -4.23 62.89
CA LYS A 288 -11.17 -5.66 63.22
C LYS A 288 -12.29 -6.27 64.07
N ASP A 289 -13.23 -5.45 64.50
CA ASP A 289 -14.34 -5.74 65.42
C ASP A 289 -15.71 -5.40 64.78
N TYR A 290 -15.85 -5.62 63.46
CA TYR A 290 -17.12 -5.42 62.77
C TYR A 290 -18.16 -6.47 63.19
N ASP A 291 -19.46 -6.14 63.09
CA ASP A 291 -20.56 -7.05 63.41
C ASP A 291 -20.54 -8.29 62.51
N GLN A 292 -20.44 -9.47 63.15
CA GLN A 292 -20.37 -10.78 62.50
C GLN A 292 -21.77 -11.38 62.26
N GLY A 293 -22.81 -10.79 62.86
CA GLY A 293 -24.19 -11.27 62.82
C GLY A 293 -24.98 -10.81 61.59
N VAL A 294 -24.42 -9.92 60.76
CA VAL A 294 -25.08 -9.38 59.57
C VAL A 294 -25.52 -10.52 58.65
N GLN A 295 -26.81 -10.55 58.29
CA GLN A 295 -27.36 -11.58 57.41
C GLN A 295 -27.18 -11.18 55.95
N ILE A 296 -26.53 -12.04 55.18
CA ILE A 296 -26.35 -11.90 53.73
C ILE A 296 -27.29 -12.85 53.02
N SER A 297 -28.02 -12.33 52.03
CA SER A 297 -28.87 -13.11 51.14
C SER A 297 -28.37 -13.04 49.71
N THR A 298 -28.46 -14.14 48.97
CA THR A 298 -28.03 -14.25 47.58
C THR A 298 -29.22 -14.30 46.62
N THR A 299 -29.00 -13.96 45.36
CA THR A 299 -30.02 -14.08 44.30
C THR A 299 -30.47 -15.51 44.04
N THR A 300 -29.69 -16.51 44.47
CA THR A 300 -30.03 -17.94 44.36
C THR A 300 -30.76 -18.49 45.59
N GLY A 301 -31.13 -17.63 46.55
CA GLY A 301 -31.94 -18.00 47.71
C GLY A 301 -31.16 -18.52 48.93
N TRP A 302 -29.83 -18.54 48.90
CA TRP A 302 -29.03 -18.81 50.10
C TRP A 302 -29.05 -17.60 51.04
N SER A 303 -29.12 -17.85 52.35
CA SER A 303 -29.07 -16.84 53.42
C SER A 303 -28.26 -17.35 54.60
N GLY A 304 -27.43 -16.48 55.20
CA GLY A 304 -26.62 -16.83 56.37
C GLY A 304 -25.86 -15.62 56.93
N SER A 305 -25.05 -15.82 57.98
CA SER A 305 -24.19 -14.75 58.50
C SER A 305 -23.13 -14.35 57.47
N ILE A 306 -22.60 -13.13 57.60
CA ILE A 306 -21.52 -12.63 56.76
C ILE A 306 -20.29 -13.55 56.78
N GLU A 307 -19.94 -14.13 57.93
CA GLU A 307 -18.81 -15.06 58.00
C GLU A 307 -19.07 -16.39 57.27
N GLU A 308 -20.30 -16.90 57.35
CA GLU A 308 -20.69 -18.09 56.57
C GLU A 308 -20.72 -17.78 55.06
N TYR A 309 -21.09 -16.55 54.67
CA TYR A 309 -21.04 -16.13 53.28
C TYR A 309 -19.60 -16.11 52.74
N VAL A 310 -18.65 -15.54 53.49
CA VAL A 310 -17.26 -15.41 53.04
C VAL A 310 -16.55 -16.77 52.92
N LYS A 311 -16.91 -17.78 53.72
CA LYS A 311 -16.41 -19.16 53.58
C LYS A 311 -16.79 -19.84 52.25
N ARG A 312 -17.76 -19.28 51.53
CA ARG A 312 -18.33 -19.81 50.29
C ARG A 312 -17.84 -19.10 49.03
N ILE A 313 -16.75 -18.33 49.14
CA ILE A 313 -16.14 -17.59 48.02
C ILE A 313 -15.01 -18.41 47.37
N TYR A 314 -15.12 -18.61 46.05
CA TYR A 314 -14.24 -19.46 45.21
C TYR A 314 -13.38 -18.66 44.22
N GLU A 315 -13.00 -17.45 44.60
CA GLU A 315 -12.29 -16.49 43.74
C GLU A 315 -10.84 -16.85 43.44
N VAL A 316 -10.09 -17.29 44.44
CA VAL A 316 -8.65 -17.57 44.34
C VAL A 316 -8.33 -19.03 44.68
N PRO A 317 -7.27 -19.64 44.12
CA PRO A 317 -6.86 -21.00 44.47
C PRO A 317 -6.54 -21.14 45.97
N ASP A 318 -6.98 -22.24 46.59
CA ASP A 318 -6.70 -22.53 48.00
C ASP A 318 -5.20 -22.73 48.29
N SER A 319 -4.42 -23.08 47.26
CA SER A 319 -2.98 -23.32 47.34
C SER A 319 -2.13 -22.05 47.54
N TRP A 320 -2.70 -20.85 47.49
CA TRP A 320 -1.97 -19.59 47.64
C TRP A 320 -1.65 -19.27 49.11
N THR A 321 -0.78 -20.09 49.71
CA THR A 321 -0.48 -20.08 51.15
C THR A 321 0.77 -19.29 51.55
N ASP A 322 1.43 -18.64 50.58
CA ASP A 322 2.63 -17.83 50.80
C ASP A 322 2.44 -16.79 51.91
N ASN A 323 3.51 -16.58 52.70
CA ASN A 323 3.54 -15.67 53.85
C ASN A 323 2.35 -15.85 54.81
N ASN A 324 2.16 -17.07 55.33
CA ASN A 324 1.09 -17.39 56.28
C ASN A 324 -0.32 -17.05 55.75
N MET A 325 -0.59 -17.46 54.49
CA MET A 325 -1.87 -17.25 53.81
C MET A 325 -2.26 -15.76 53.65
N ALA A 326 -1.28 -14.84 53.59
CA ALA A 326 -1.51 -13.40 53.56
C ALA A 326 -2.48 -12.96 52.44
N VAL A 327 -2.36 -13.54 51.24
CA VAL A 327 -3.27 -13.24 50.13
C VAL A 327 -4.68 -13.77 50.37
N LEU A 328 -4.85 -14.97 50.94
CA LEU A 328 -6.17 -15.51 51.25
C LEU A 328 -6.88 -14.67 52.32
N LYS A 329 -6.13 -14.25 53.35
CA LYS A 329 -6.64 -13.36 54.40
C LYS A 329 -7.03 -11.99 53.85
N ALA A 330 -6.18 -11.37 53.03
CA ALA A 330 -6.50 -10.10 52.38
C ALA A 330 -7.73 -10.21 51.46
N GLN A 331 -7.80 -11.27 50.65
CA GLN A 331 -8.96 -11.53 49.78
C GLN A 331 -10.23 -11.78 50.60
N ALA A 332 -10.16 -12.47 51.74
CA ALA A 332 -11.31 -12.69 52.63
C ALA A 332 -11.83 -11.36 53.21
N VAL A 333 -10.94 -10.46 53.64
CA VAL A 333 -11.32 -9.12 54.13
C VAL A 333 -11.95 -8.27 53.02
N ALA A 334 -11.36 -8.27 51.82
CA ALA A 334 -11.93 -7.57 50.67
C ALA A 334 -13.30 -8.13 50.30
N ALA A 335 -13.43 -9.46 50.25
CA ALA A 335 -14.69 -10.14 49.95
C ALA A 335 -15.79 -9.83 50.98
N ARG A 336 -15.44 -9.86 52.28
CA ARG A 336 -16.34 -9.50 53.38
C ARG A 336 -16.83 -8.06 53.24
N THR A 337 -15.90 -7.15 53.03
CA THR A 337 -16.19 -5.72 52.93
C THR A 337 -17.06 -5.42 51.70
N TYR A 338 -16.76 -6.04 50.56
CA TYR A 338 -17.54 -5.88 49.34
C TYR A 338 -18.99 -6.33 49.55
N ALA A 339 -19.20 -7.52 50.12
CA ALA A 339 -20.52 -8.04 50.41
C ALA A 339 -21.32 -7.10 51.32
N LEU A 340 -20.71 -6.59 52.41
CA LEU A 340 -21.35 -5.63 53.31
C LEU A 340 -21.73 -4.32 52.60
N ASN A 341 -20.83 -3.80 51.74
CA ASN A 341 -21.07 -2.57 51.00
C ASN A 341 -22.22 -2.72 49.99
N VAL A 342 -22.18 -3.71 49.10
CA VAL A 342 -23.17 -3.85 48.01
C VAL A 342 -24.54 -4.27 48.52
N THR A 343 -24.60 -5.00 49.64
CA THR A 343 -25.86 -5.38 50.29
C THR A 343 -26.42 -4.26 51.18
N GLY A 344 -25.65 -3.21 51.49
CA GLY A 344 -26.04 -2.22 52.48
C GLY A 344 -26.25 -2.85 53.86
N ASN A 345 -25.25 -3.59 54.35
CA ASN A 345 -25.29 -4.39 55.57
C ASN A 345 -26.46 -5.40 55.59
N GLY A 346 -26.60 -6.18 54.52
CA GLY A 346 -27.60 -7.25 54.44
C GLY A 346 -29.01 -6.83 54.01
N SER A 347 -29.23 -5.54 53.73
CA SER A 347 -30.54 -5.00 53.30
C SER A 347 -30.94 -5.41 51.87
N LYS A 348 -29.97 -5.84 51.04
CA LYS A 348 -30.17 -6.24 49.64
C LYS A 348 -29.51 -7.60 49.37
N GLN A 349 -29.98 -8.26 48.31
CA GLN A 349 -29.38 -9.50 47.82
C GLN A 349 -28.10 -9.22 46.99
N ILE A 350 -27.15 -10.16 47.03
CA ILE A 350 -25.94 -10.18 46.19
C ILE A 350 -25.99 -11.31 45.15
N CYS A 351 -25.45 -11.07 43.95
CA CYS A 351 -25.38 -12.10 42.91
C CYS A 351 -24.25 -13.11 43.19
N THR A 352 -24.36 -14.33 42.64
CA THR A 352 -23.40 -15.43 42.90
C THR A 352 -22.42 -15.69 41.76
N THR A 353 -22.51 -14.93 40.66
CA THR A 353 -21.63 -15.04 39.49
C THR A 353 -20.41 -14.12 39.63
N GLU A 354 -19.46 -14.24 38.70
CA GLU A 354 -18.26 -13.42 38.58
C GLU A 354 -18.55 -11.90 38.46
N GLN A 355 -19.81 -11.51 38.21
CA GLN A 355 -20.22 -10.10 38.23
C GLN A 355 -20.19 -9.48 39.63
N CYS A 356 -20.39 -10.28 40.68
CA CYS A 356 -20.29 -9.85 42.07
C CYS A 356 -19.11 -10.56 42.73
N GLN A 357 -19.32 -11.82 43.11
CA GLN A 357 -18.33 -12.69 43.75
C GLN A 357 -18.68 -14.14 43.40
N VAL A 358 -17.68 -14.95 43.06
CA VAL A 358 -17.87 -16.38 42.76
C VAL A 358 -18.28 -17.12 44.04
N PHE A 359 -19.59 -17.27 44.24
CA PHE A 359 -20.19 -17.91 45.41
C PHE A 359 -20.67 -19.33 45.08
N GLN A 360 -20.46 -20.26 45.99
CA GLN A 360 -20.98 -21.64 45.91
C GLN A 360 -21.85 -21.98 47.14
N SER A 361 -22.75 -22.95 47.01
CA SER A 361 -23.62 -23.38 48.13
C SER A 361 -22.82 -23.99 49.28
N ASP A 362 -21.79 -24.76 48.94
CA ASP A 362 -20.94 -25.46 49.90
C ASP A 362 -19.75 -24.58 50.31
N PRO A 363 -19.34 -24.61 51.58
CA PRO A 363 -18.14 -23.92 52.03
C PRO A 363 -16.90 -24.52 51.34
N LYS A 364 -15.94 -23.65 51.02
CA LYS A 364 -14.72 -24.06 50.31
C LYS A 364 -13.79 -24.93 51.15
N GLY A 365 -13.79 -24.75 52.47
CA GLY A 365 -12.96 -25.51 53.41
C GLY A 365 -11.47 -25.13 53.39
N ASP A 366 -10.65 -26.01 53.94
CA ASP A 366 -9.17 -26.00 53.91
C ASP A 366 -8.51 -24.67 54.29
N ASN A 367 -7.56 -24.18 53.50
CA ASN A 367 -6.77 -22.98 53.83
C ASN A 367 -7.62 -21.71 53.73
N TRP A 368 -8.62 -21.70 52.84
CA TRP A 368 -9.58 -20.61 52.70
C TRP A 368 -10.36 -20.43 54.00
N GLU A 369 -10.94 -21.49 54.54
CA GLU A 369 -11.70 -21.40 55.80
C GLU A 369 -10.80 -20.96 56.96
N GLN A 370 -9.54 -21.41 57.03
CA GLN A 370 -8.57 -20.92 58.00
C GLN A 370 -8.30 -19.42 57.86
N ALA A 371 -8.15 -18.91 56.64
CA ALA A 371 -7.93 -17.49 56.38
C ALA A 371 -9.15 -16.63 56.72
N VAL A 372 -10.37 -17.12 56.43
CA VAL A 372 -11.62 -16.47 56.82
C VAL A 372 -11.71 -16.40 58.34
N ASN A 373 -11.49 -17.53 59.03
CA ASN A 373 -11.54 -17.61 60.49
C ASN A 373 -10.48 -16.71 61.16
N ALA A 374 -9.28 -16.61 60.58
CA ALA A 374 -8.21 -15.75 61.10
C ALA A 374 -8.50 -14.25 60.95
N THR A 375 -9.44 -13.87 60.09
CA THR A 375 -9.80 -12.47 59.79
C THR A 375 -11.26 -12.16 60.10
N VAL A 376 -11.91 -12.95 60.96
CA VAL A 376 -13.31 -12.71 61.38
C VAL A 376 -13.48 -11.30 61.91
N GLY A 377 -14.54 -10.61 61.46
CA GLY A 377 -14.82 -9.22 61.86
C GLY A 377 -13.90 -8.17 61.25
N TRP A 378 -12.95 -8.55 60.39
CA TRP A 378 -12.08 -7.59 59.69
C TRP A 378 -12.76 -7.04 58.44
N VAL A 379 -12.95 -5.72 58.40
CA VAL A 379 -13.65 -4.97 57.34
C VAL A 379 -12.88 -3.68 57.05
N LEU A 380 -12.75 -3.33 55.77
CA LEU A 380 -12.21 -2.05 55.35
C LEU A 380 -13.31 -0.97 55.38
N MET A 381 -13.09 0.08 56.14
CA MET A 381 -14.04 1.18 56.33
C MET A 381 -13.68 2.36 55.42
N ASP A 382 -14.68 2.88 54.71
CA ASP A 382 -14.61 4.11 53.94
C ASP A 382 -15.59 5.12 54.57
N GLY A 383 -15.06 6.03 55.38
CA GLY A 383 -15.85 6.89 56.25
C GLY A 383 -16.65 6.09 57.28
N GLY A 384 -17.98 6.24 57.29
CA GLY A 384 -18.88 5.64 58.28
C GLY A 384 -19.37 4.21 57.96
N GLY A 385 -18.98 3.63 56.82
CA GLY A 385 -19.49 2.33 56.36
C GLY A 385 -18.41 1.43 55.73
N ALA A 386 -18.79 0.19 55.40
CA ALA A 386 -17.91 -0.73 54.67
C ALA A 386 -17.56 -0.13 53.29
N GLY A 387 -16.29 -0.16 52.93
CA GLY A 387 -15.77 0.43 51.69
C GLY A 387 -16.08 -0.41 50.43
N PHE A 388 -16.11 0.24 49.27
CA PHE A 388 -16.35 -0.47 48.01
C PHE A 388 -15.08 -1.15 47.49
N THR A 389 -14.83 -2.37 47.99
CA THR A 389 -13.60 -3.15 47.81
C THR A 389 -13.67 -4.08 46.60
N GLN A 390 -13.79 -3.49 45.40
CA GLN A 390 -13.76 -4.25 44.15
C GLN A 390 -12.43 -5.02 44.01
N TYR A 391 -12.47 -6.16 43.33
CA TYR A 391 -11.28 -6.94 43.00
C TYR A 391 -11.49 -7.70 41.70
N ALA A 392 -10.40 -8.06 41.03
CA ALA A 392 -10.43 -8.89 39.82
C ALA A 392 -9.24 -9.86 39.82
N SER A 393 -9.37 -10.94 39.05
CA SER A 393 -8.28 -11.90 38.83
C SER A 393 -7.02 -11.21 38.34
N THR A 394 -7.13 -10.42 37.26
CA THR A 394 -6.00 -9.69 36.66
C THR A 394 -6.42 -8.30 36.18
N HIS A 395 -5.54 -7.31 36.23
CA HIS A 395 -5.78 -5.94 35.75
C HIS A 395 -5.03 -5.55 34.46
N GLY A 396 -4.23 -6.46 33.91
CA GLY A 396 -3.40 -6.17 32.73
C GLY A 396 -2.33 -5.13 32.99
N GLY A 397 -1.73 -5.19 34.18
CA GLY A 397 -0.64 -4.33 34.59
C GLY A 397 -1.06 -3.04 35.28
N TYR A 398 -2.27 -2.49 35.10
CA TYR A 398 -2.61 -1.15 35.63
C TYR A 398 -3.93 -1.08 36.41
N ILE A 399 -3.91 -0.38 37.55
CA ILE A 399 -5.05 -0.17 38.45
C ILE A 399 -5.50 1.30 38.38
N LEU A 400 -6.70 1.54 37.86
CA LEU A 400 -7.24 2.87 37.56
C LEU A 400 -7.41 3.74 38.81
N ASN A 401 -8.01 3.21 39.87
CA ASN A 401 -8.33 3.99 41.07
C ASN A 401 -7.10 4.28 41.95
N LEU A 402 -5.97 3.63 41.70
CA LEU A 402 -4.72 3.84 42.43
C LEU A 402 -3.70 4.64 41.61
N GLY A 403 -3.92 4.78 40.30
CA GLY A 403 -2.93 5.36 39.39
C GLY A 403 -1.63 4.56 39.37
N LYS A 404 -1.71 3.25 39.62
CA LYS A 404 -0.54 2.41 39.89
C LYS A 404 -0.53 1.12 39.06
N PHE A 405 0.68 0.69 38.70
CA PHE A 405 0.87 -0.65 38.16
C PHE A 405 0.75 -1.72 39.25
N ASP A 406 0.23 -2.86 38.83
CA ASP A 406 0.04 -4.02 39.68
C ASP A 406 1.26 -4.95 39.59
N GLY A 407 2.14 -4.91 40.59
CA GLY A 407 3.37 -5.70 40.59
C GLY A 407 4.27 -5.49 41.79
N ARG A 408 5.44 -6.15 41.74
CA ARG A 408 6.49 -6.20 42.79
C ARG A 408 7.12 -4.84 43.11
N VAL A 409 7.09 -3.91 42.15
CA VAL A 409 7.63 -2.56 42.25
C VAL A 409 6.54 -1.54 41.91
N GLY A 410 6.76 -0.27 42.27
CA GLY A 410 5.82 0.82 42.01
C GLY A 410 5.62 1.10 40.51
N ASN A 411 5.22 2.32 40.15
CA ASN A 411 5.05 2.66 38.74
C ASN A 411 6.37 2.45 37.98
N PRO A 412 6.35 1.70 36.86
CA PRO A 412 7.53 1.44 36.08
C PRO A 412 8.07 2.75 35.50
N GLY A 413 9.39 2.93 35.57
CA GLY A 413 10.07 4.08 34.98
C GLY A 413 10.15 3.99 33.45
N ASN A 414 9.98 2.79 32.88
CA ASN A 414 10.05 2.54 31.44
C ASN A 414 9.27 1.26 31.06
N PHE A 415 9.05 1.05 29.75
CA PHE A 415 8.31 -0.10 29.24
C PHE A 415 9.02 -1.45 29.45
N SER A 416 10.35 -1.47 29.59
CA SER A 416 11.10 -2.70 29.87
C SER A 416 10.84 -3.27 31.27
N GLU A 417 10.41 -2.45 32.22
CA GLU A 417 10.02 -2.89 33.57
C GLU A 417 8.64 -3.59 33.60
N LEU A 418 7.93 -3.64 32.47
CA LEU A 418 6.65 -4.34 32.31
C LEU A 418 6.79 -5.79 31.81
N ASN A 419 8.00 -6.22 31.43
CA ASN A 419 8.27 -7.51 30.79
C ASN A 419 8.84 -8.55 31.76
#